data_AF-H8MR51-F1
#
_entry.id   AF-H8MR51-F1
#
_cell.length_a   1.000
_cell.length_b   1.000
_cell.length_c   1.000
_cell.angle_alpha   90.00
_cell.angle_beta   90.00
_cell.angle_gamma   90.00
#
_symmetry.space_group_name_H-M   'P 1'
#
loop_
_entity.id
_entity.type
_entity.pdbx_description
1 polymer ?
#
loop_
_entity_poly.entity_id
_entity_poly.type
_entity_poly.pdbx_seq_one_letter_code
_entity_poly.pdbx_strand_id
1 'polypeptide(L)'
;MTFYEAALRVLESEGRPLHFLEITEKSIQLSLLSHIGKTPEVTMLSRLAAMARRTRDRKVIVTAKDTFALTDWSLSEDVEALAQTGVMEPHPEEELPPLRPVERHPEPRTDNVRASGRGTERKRRRDEGDEERAGRRKRFPPLPEVVFEILSEAEAGLRTDQLIERAKAKELCAEETTVEAVLTALLEDNQRRIDAGRRPQYAFNQETGEVSLERAGAPSEAPPLELQAAFAQALGIPLEGGRPVLGKPAAAGEPLVDEALITTARTALKDARRAVARGLRKRLGDADVGTFEKSVVKMMHGLGFRELKVAKRSKEGPLLTARKR
;
A
#
# COMPACT_ATOMS: atom_id res chain seq x y z
N MET A 1 14.40 -22.47 26.31
CA MET A 1 13.52 -23.65 26.30
C MET A 1 12.28 -23.32 25.51
N THR A 2 11.85 -24.20 24.60
CA THR A 2 10.68 -23.94 23.73
C THR A 2 9.36 -24.34 24.43
N PHE A 3 8.22 -23.84 23.94
CA PHE A 3 6.88 -24.22 24.45
C PHE A 3 6.67 -25.74 24.45
N TYR A 4 7.12 -26.42 23.39
CA TYR A 4 7.00 -27.87 23.28
C TYR A 4 7.88 -28.61 24.29
N GLU A 5 9.14 -28.19 24.46
CA GLU A 5 10.05 -28.77 25.46
C GLU A 5 9.54 -28.57 26.89
N ALA A 6 8.95 -27.39 27.17
CA ALA A 6 8.33 -27.10 28.45
C ALA A 6 7.13 -27.99 28.73
N ALA A 7 6.25 -28.17 27.75
CA ALA A 7 5.13 -29.07 27.87
C ALA A 7 5.56 -30.53 28.13
N LEU A 8 6.59 -31.02 27.43
CA LEU A 8 7.12 -32.37 27.66
C LEU A 8 7.62 -32.54 29.10
N ARG A 9 8.41 -31.60 29.62
CA ARG A 9 8.88 -31.67 31.02
C ARG A 9 7.75 -31.63 32.04
N VAL A 10 6.73 -30.82 31.80
CA VAL A 10 5.57 -30.73 32.69
C VAL A 10 4.80 -32.06 32.68
N LEU A 11 4.55 -32.63 31.50
CA LEU A 11 3.89 -33.93 31.39
C LEU A 11 4.72 -35.06 32.02
N GLU A 12 6.03 -35.09 31.81
CA GLU A 12 6.94 -36.05 32.44
C GLU A 12 6.91 -35.94 33.98
N SER A 13 6.87 -34.72 34.52
CA SER A 13 6.83 -34.51 35.98
C SER A 13 5.50 -34.91 36.62
N GLU A 14 4.39 -34.80 35.90
CA GLU A 14 3.04 -35.02 36.43
C GLU A 14 2.53 -36.44 36.22
N GLY A 15 3.01 -37.16 35.20
CA GLY A 15 2.66 -38.56 34.99
C GLY A 15 1.19 -38.82 34.60
N ARG A 16 0.43 -37.79 34.24
CA ARG A 16 -0.99 -37.86 33.89
C ARG A 16 -1.34 -36.95 32.70
N PRO A 17 -2.39 -37.26 31.92
CA PRO A 17 -2.90 -36.35 30.89
C PRO A 17 -3.30 -35.01 31.52
N LEU A 18 -2.90 -33.90 30.88
CA LEU A 18 -3.18 -32.55 31.36
C LEU A 18 -3.79 -31.69 30.27
N HIS A 19 -4.64 -30.76 30.69
CA HIS A 19 -5.22 -29.75 29.81
C HIS A 19 -4.18 -28.68 29.45
N PHE A 20 -4.24 -28.12 28.24
CA PHE A 20 -3.23 -27.15 27.78
C PHE A 20 -3.06 -25.91 28.69
N LEU A 21 -4.15 -25.47 29.35
CA LEU A 21 -4.11 -24.38 30.33
C LEU A 21 -3.24 -24.75 31.53
N GLU A 22 -3.44 -25.94 32.08
CA GLU A 22 -2.66 -26.44 33.23
C GLU A 22 -1.19 -26.63 32.86
N ILE A 23 -0.90 -27.12 31.65
CA ILE A 23 0.46 -27.25 31.14
C ILE A 23 1.12 -25.87 31.02
N THR A 24 0.39 -24.86 30.54
CA THR A 24 0.89 -23.49 30.41
C THR A 24 1.17 -22.87 31.77
N GLU A 25 0.23 -23.00 32.71
CA GLU A 25 0.37 -22.48 34.07
C GLU A 25 1.57 -23.11 34.79
N LYS A 26 1.71 -24.44 34.75
CA LYS A 26 2.85 -25.14 35.34
C LYS A 26 4.18 -24.81 34.66
N SER A 27 4.18 -24.60 33.34
CA SER A 27 5.37 -24.17 32.62
C SER A 27 5.86 -22.78 33.06
N ILE A 28 4.94 -21.89 33.42
CA ILE A 28 5.24 -20.56 33.97
C ILE A 28 5.68 -20.67 35.44
N GLN A 29 4.97 -21.44 36.26
CA GLN A 29 5.31 -21.66 37.68
C GLN A 29 6.71 -22.25 37.85
N LEU A 30 7.06 -23.24 37.03
CA LEU A 30 8.39 -23.87 37.02
C LEU A 30 9.46 -23.01 36.33
N SER A 31 9.13 -21.78 35.91
CA SER A 31 10.02 -20.87 35.18
C SER A 31 10.69 -21.50 33.95
N LEU A 32 10.01 -22.47 33.31
CA LEU A 32 10.48 -23.15 32.10
C LEU A 32 10.28 -22.29 30.85
N LEU A 33 9.32 -21.36 30.91
CA LEU A 33 9.02 -20.39 29.85
C LEU A 33 9.07 -18.97 30.38
N SER A 34 9.70 -18.07 29.62
CA SER A 34 9.53 -16.64 29.81
C SER A 34 8.23 -16.20 29.13
N HIS A 35 7.34 -15.52 29.88
CA HIS A 35 6.04 -15.05 29.41
C HIS A 35 6.20 -13.79 28.53
N ILE A 36 6.78 -13.93 27.33
CA ILE A 36 6.95 -12.80 26.40
C ILE A 36 5.85 -12.88 25.33
N GLY A 37 4.62 -12.51 25.70
CA GLY A 37 3.47 -12.45 24.79
C GLY A 37 2.14 -12.18 25.52
N LYS A 38 1.12 -11.71 24.78
CA LYS A 38 -0.22 -11.40 25.34
C LYS A 38 -1.06 -12.64 25.67
N THR A 39 -0.79 -13.78 25.02
CA THR A 39 -1.58 -15.04 25.15
C THR A 39 -0.69 -16.29 25.02
N PRO A 40 0.09 -16.64 26.07
CA PRO A 40 0.95 -17.82 26.06
C PRO A 40 0.16 -19.14 25.94
N GLU A 41 -1.09 -19.18 26.39
CA GLU A 41 -1.99 -20.35 26.37
C GLU A 41 -2.33 -20.76 24.93
N VAL A 42 -2.71 -19.79 24.10
CA VAL A 42 -3.02 -19.99 22.66
C VAL A 42 -1.77 -20.47 21.91
N THR A 43 -0.61 -19.94 22.28
CA THR A 43 0.68 -20.34 21.70
C THR A 43 1.04 -21.76 22.11
N MET A 44 0.79 -22.15 23.36
CA MET A 44 1.00 -23.51 23.85
C MET A 44 0.08 -24.51 23.14
N LEU A 45 -1.22 -24.20 23.05
CA LEU A 45 -2.21 -25.05 22.39
C LEU A 45 -1.88 -25.30 20.92
N SER A 46 -1.60 -24.23 20.17
CA SER A 46 -1.24 -24.33 18.74
C SER A 46 0.04 -25.14 18.50
N ARG A 47 1.03 -25.00 19.39
CA ARG A 47 2.29 -25.77 19.32
C ARG A 47 2.06 -27.25 19.63
N LEU A 48 1.26 -27.57 20.65
CA LEU A 48 0.95 -28.95 21.00
C LEU A 48 0.09 -29.64 19.93
N ALA A 49 -0.95 -28.96 19.41
CA ALA A 49 -1.78 -29.47 18.32
C ALA A 49 -0.96 -29.73 17.05
N ALA A 50 -0.05 -28.83 16.68
CA ALA A 50 0.84 -29.00 15.52
C ALA A 50 1.79 -30.20 15.69
N MET A 51 2.31 -30.43 16.90
CA MET A 51 3.19 -31.57 17.18
C MET A 51 2.42 -32.90 17.29
N ALA A 52 1.19 -32.87 17.80
CA ALA A 52 0.31 -34.05 17.85
C ALA A 52 -0.15 -34.50 16.46
N ARG A 53 -0.30 -33.58 15.49
CA ARG A 53 -0.64 -33.89 14.08
C ARG A 53 0.56 -34.38 13.25
N ARG A 54 1.78 -34.36 13.80
CA ARG A 54 2.99 -34.72 13.06
C ARG A 54 3.13 -36.24 12.94
N THR A 55 3.46 -36.73 11.75
CA THR A 55 3.59 -38.17 11.46
C THR A 55 4.95 -38.77 11.81
N ARG A 56 5.97 -37.95 12.11
CA ARG A 56 7.32 -38.38 12.51
C ARG A 56 7.69 -37.77 13.86
N ASP A 57 8.35 -38.56 14.70
CA ASP A 57 8.88 -38.17 16.03
C ASP A 57 7.81 -37.63 16.98
N ARG A 58 6.61 -38.23 16.94
CA ARG A 58 5.47 -37.85 17.77
C ARG A 58 5.66 -38.33 19.21
N LYS A 59 5.85 -37.39 20.13
CA LYS A 59 5.95 -37.66 21.58
C LYS A 59 4.69 -37.30 22.38
N VAL A 60 3.72 -36.66 21.74
CA VAL A 60 2.49 -36.17 22.39
C VAL A 60 1.26 -36.68 21.65
N ILE A 61 0.27 -37.16 22.41
CA ILE A 61 -1.02 -37.63 21.94
C ILE A 61 -2.16 -36.82 22.57
N VAL A 62 -3.31 -36.78 21.90
CA VAL A 62 -4.53 -36.12 22.40
C VAL A 62 -5.48 -37.20 22.90
N THR A 63 -5.96 -37.02 24.13
CA THR A 63 -6.86 -37.99 24.80
C THR A 63 -8.29 -37.48 24.91
N ALA A 64 -8.48 -36.17 24.99
CA ALA A 64 -9.77 -35.47 24.98
C ALA A 64 -9.57 -34.06 24.40
N LYS A 65 -10.65 -33.31 24.16
CA LYS A 65 -10.57 -31.91 23.66
C LYS A 65 -9.59 -31.11 24.53
N ASP A 66 -8.53 -30.64 23.90
CA ASP A 66 -7.43 -29.83 24.44
C ASP A 66 -6.64 -30.45 25.60
N THR A 67 -6.71 -31.78 25.76
CA THR A 67 -5.97 -32.57 26.76
C THR A 67 -4.89 -33.43 26.11
N PHE A 68 -3.65 -33.25 26.58
CA PHE A 68 -2.45 -33.85 26.01
C PHE A 68 -1.78 -34.84 26.98
N ALA A 69 -1.21 -35.89 26.41
CA ALA A 69 -0.45 -36.92 27.14
C ALA A 69 0.81 -37.33 26.35
N LEU A 70 1.75 -38.00 27.02
CA LEU A 70 2.93 -38.56 26.35
C LEU A 70 2.56 -39.85 25.61
N THR A 71 3.18 -40.08 24.45
CA THR A 71 3.02 -41.32 23.68
C THR A 71 3.43 -42.54 24.50
N ASP A 72 4.44 -42.39 25.36
CA ASP A 72 5.02 -43.47 26.18
C ASP A 72 4.01 -44.08 27.18
N TRP A 73 2.94 -43.34 27.52
CA TRP A 73 1.90 -43.82 28.43
C TRP A 73 0.89 -44.76 27.77
N SER A 74 1.01 -45.01 26.45
CA SER A 74 0.16 -45.96 25.70
C SER A 74 -1.35 -45.72 25.88
N LEU A 75 -1.77 -44.47 26.08
CA LEU A 75 -3.17 -44.10 26.20
C LEU A 75 -3.86 -44.11 24.82
N SER A 76 -5.17 -44.37 24.81
CA SER A 76 -5.98 -44.33 23.59
C SER A 76 -6.04 -42.90 23.04
N GLU A 77 -5.65 -42.75 21.78
CA GLU A 77 -5.75 -41.48 21.07
C GLU A 77 -7.18 -41.28 20.57
N ASP A 78 -7.74 -40.11 20.87
CA ASP A 78 -9.00 -39.67 20.30
C ASP A 78 -8.73 -38.82 19.05
N VAL A 79 -9.00 -39.42 17.89
CA VAL A 79 -8.78 -38.81 16.57
C VAL A 79 -9.79 -37.68 16.30
N GLU A 80 -11.00 -37.77 16.87
CA GLU A 80 -12.03 -36.74 16.75
C GLU A 80 -11.66 -35.52 17.60
N ALA A 81 -11.19 -35.76 18.83
CA ALA A 81 -10.65 -34.70 19.68
C ALA A 81 -9.43 -34.03 19.04
N LEU A 82 -8.52 -34.78 18.41
CA LEU A 82 -7.38 -34.20 17.69
C LEU A 82 -7.84 -33.30 16.53
N ALA A 83 -8.88 -33.70 15.80
CA ALA A 83 -9.43 -32.89 14.71
C ALA A 83 -9.99 -31.55 15.22
N GLN A 84 -10.66 -31.56 16.38
CA GLN A 84 -11.24 -30.37 17.02
C GLN A 84 -10.19 -29.50 17.73
N THR A 85 -9.10 -30.08 18.25
CA THR A 85 -8.05 -29.34 18.96
C THR A 85 -7.32 -28.35 18.05
N GLY A 86 -7.20 -27.11 18.53
CA GLY A 86 -6.49 -26.02 17.84
C GLY A 86 -7.23 -25.40 16.66
N VAL A 87 -8.48 -25.80 16.39
CA VAL A 87 -9.38 -25.06 15.50
C VAL A 87 -9.94 -23.90 16.33
N MET A 88 -9.51 -22.68 16.01
CA MET A 88 -10.14 -21.48 16.56
C MET A 88 -11.61 -21.51 16.11
N GLU A 89 -12.55 -21.70 17.03
CA GLU A 89 -13.96 -21.56 16.71
C GLU A 89 -14.14 -20.14 16.15
N PRO A 90 -14.68 -20.00 14.91
CA PRO A 90 -14.84 -18.68 14.31
C PRO A 90 -15.70 -17.85 15.24
N HIS A 91 -15.17 -16.68 15.63
CA HIS A 91 -15.89 -15.80 16.54
C HIS A 91 -17.18 -15.38 15.82
N PRO A 92 -18.38 -15.58 16.40
CA PRO A 92 -19.64 -15.34 15.69
C PRO A 92 -19.80 -13.89 15.21
N GLU A 93 -19.01 -12.95 15.76
CA GLU A 93 -18.96 -11.57 15.29
C GLU A 93 -18.12 -11.35 14.02
N GLU A 94 -17.31 -12.33 13.59
CA GLU A 94 -16.57 -12.28 12.31
C GLU A 94 -17.46 -12.54 11.10
N GLU A 95 -18.59 -13.24 11.29
CA GLU A 95 -19.61 -13.42 10.25
C GLU A 95 -20.53 -12.19 10.11
N LEU A 96 -20.51 -11.28 11.09
CA LEU A 96 -21.28 -10.06 11.01
C LEU A 96 -20.68 -9.13 9.94
N PRO A 97 -21.53 -8.42 9.18
CA PRO A 97 -21.07 -7.39 8.27
C PRO A 97 -20.22 -6.37 9.05
N PRO A 98 -19.03 -6.00 8.55
CA PRO A 98 -18.19 -5.03 9.23
C PRO A 98 -18.98 -3.75 9.46
N LEU A 99 -19.04 -3.29 10.72
CA LEU A 99 -19.79 -2.09 11.14
C LEU A 99 -19.34 -0.80 10.43
N ARG A 100 -18.23 -0.86 9.70
CA ARG A 100 -17.65 0.23 8.93
C ARG A 100 -17.43 -0.27 7.49
N PRO A 101 -17.70 0.56 6.48
CA PRO A 101 -17.27 0.28 5.12
C PRO A 101 -15.78 -0.04 5.10
N VAL A 102 -15.35 -0.98 4.25
CA VAL A 102 -13.93 -1.30 4.05
C VAL A 102 -13.20 0.00 3.75
N GLU A 103 -12.38 0.46 4.70
CA GLU A 103 -11.50 1.60 4.46
C GLU A 103 -10.69 1.27 3.21
N ARG A 104 -10.81 2.12 2.19
CA ARG A 104 -9.99 2.00 1.00
C ARG A 104 -8.56 2.31 1.43
N HIS A 105 -7.86 1.30 1.95
CA HIS A 105 -6.42 1.39 2.06
C HIS A 105 -5.93 1.72 0.65
N PRO A 106 -5.15 2.81 0.49
CA PRO A 106 -4.55 3.08 -0.80
C PRO A 106 -3.82 1.82 -1.23
N GLU A 107 -4.12 1.33 -2.44
CA GLU A 107 -3.47 0.13 -2.96
C GLU A 107 -1.97 0.27 -2.71
N PRO A 108 -1.28 -0.78 -2.19
CA PRO A 108 0.14 -0.72 -1.93
C PRO A 108 0.88 -0.50 -3.25
N ARG A 109 1.03 0.76 -3.64
CA ARG A 109 1.82 1.17 -4.79
C ARG A 109 3.26 0.84 -4.44
N THR A 110 3.92 0.11 -5.31
CA THR A 110 5.35 -0.19 -5.21
C THR A 110 6.22 1.07 -5.13
N ASP A 111 5.65 2.23 -5.48
CA ASP A 111 6.26 3.55 -5.38
C ASP A 111 6.41 4.03 -3.92
N ASN A 112 5.50 3.61 -3.03
CA ASN A 112 5.50 4.01 -1.62
C ASN A 112 6.34 3.06 -0.75
N VAL A 113 6.80 1.94 -1.30
CA VAL A 113 7.70 1.02 -0.60
C VAL A 113 9.11 1.61 -0.63
N ARG A 114 9.45 2.39 0.39
CA ARG A 114 10.86 2.68 0.71
C ARG A 114 11.53 1.35 1.06
N ALA A 115 12.17 0.73 0.07
CA ALA A 115 13.02 -0.43 0.28
C ALA A 115 14.23 0.00 1.13
N SER A 116 14.11 -0.13 2.45
CA SER A 116 15.23 0.00 3.38
C SER A 116 16.12 -1.24 3.23
N GLY A 117 16.99 -1.26 2.22
CA GLY A 117 17.92 -2.35 1.97
C GLY A 117 18.88 -2.06 0.82
N ARG A 118 19.99 -2.81 0.77
CA ARG A 118 21.18 -2.69 -0.13
C ARG A 118 20.90 -2.81 -1.66
N GLY A 119 19.74 -2.39 -2.14
CA GLY A 119 19.38 -2.23 -3.54
C GLY A 119 19.20 -0.78 -3.98
N THR A 120 19.35 0.19 -3.07
CA THR A 120 19.16 1.62 -3.31
C THR A 120 20.07 2.18 -4.41
N GLU A 121 21.29 1.68 -4.56
CA GLU A 121 22.22 2.13 -5.61
C GLU A 121 21.80 1.68 -7.02
N ARG A 122 21.14 0.53 -7.15
CA ARG A 122 20.70 0.03 -8.47
C ARG A 122 19.44 0.73 -8.97
N LYS A 123 18.60 1.26 -8.07
CA LYS A 123 17.42 2.03 -8.47
C LYS A 123 17.78 3.44 -8.91
N ARG A 124 18.81 4.07 -8.30
CA ARG A 124 19.33 5.39 -8.75
C ARG A 124 19.78 5.40 -10.21
N ARG A 125 20.50 4.37 -10.66
CA ARG A 125 20.93 4.26 -12.07
C ARG A 125 19.82 3.98 -13.07
N ARG A 126 18.65 3.51 -12.63
CA ARG A 126 17.52 3.23 -13.52
C ARG A 126 16.56 4.42 -13.60
N ASP A 127 16.42 5.20 -12.53
CA ASP A 127 15.72 6.49 -12.58
C ASP A 127 16.51 7.54 -13.39
N GLU A 128 17.85 7.59 -13.28
CA GLU A 128 18.66 8.53 -14.07
C GLU A 128 18.47 8.37 -15.60
N GLY A 129 18.24 7.15 -16.08
CA GLY A 129 18.10 6.87 -17.52
C GLY A 129 16.70 7.10 -18.10
N ASP A 130 15.64 7.01 -17.29
CA ASP A 130 14.27 7.35 -17.72
C ASP A 130 13.94 8.84 -17.49
N GLU A 131 14.61 9.49 -16.53
CA GLU A 131 14.55 10.95 -16.32
C GLU A 131 15.28 11.77 -17.41
N GLU A 132 16.25 11.18 -18.12
CA GLU A 132 16.94 11.86 -19.23
C GLU A 132 16.07 12.09 -20.47
N ARG A 133 14.93 11.37 -20.60
CA ARG A 133 14.03 11.51 -21.75
C ARG A 133 12.81 12.41 -21.50
N ALA A 134 12.49 12.68 -20.23
CA ALA A 134 11.48 13.65 -19.82
C ALA A 134 12.19 14.84 -19.17
N GLY A 135 12.60 15.80 -20.00
CA GLY A 135 13.39 16.96 -19.58
C GLY A 135 12.98 17.52 -18.21
N ARG A 136 13.97 17.63 -17.32
CA ARG A 136 13.91 18.18 -15.96
C ARG A 136 12.80 19.22 -15.77
N ARG A 137 11.58 18.79 -15.44
CA ARG A 137 10.58 19.69 -14.88
C ARG A 137 10.96 19.88 -13.42
N LYS A 138 11.65 20.98 -13.11
CA LYS A 138 11.89 21.43 -11.73
C LYS A 138 10.56 21.32 -10.98
N ARG A 139 10.50 20.51 -9.92
CA ARG A 139 9.27 20.29 -9.15
C ARG A 139 9.11 21.45 -8.18
N PHE A 140 8.37 22.47 -8.60
CA PHE A 140 8.09 23.65 -7.79
C PHE A 140 7.10 23.33 -6.65
N PRO A 141 7.20 24.03 -5.50
CA PRO A 141 6.16 24.02 -4.47
C PRO A 141 4.81 24.51 -5.02
N PRO A 142 3.69 24.17 -4.36
CA PRO A 142 2.37 24.63 -4.82
C PRO A 142 2.27 26.16 -4.75
N LEU A 143 1.67 26.78 -5.76
CA LEU A 143 1.58 28.24 -5.90
C LEU A 143 0.99 28.96 -4.67
N PRO A 144 -0.03 28.43 -3.96
CA PRO A 144 -0.55 29.07 -2.75
C PRO A 144 0.49 29.19 -1.63
N GLU A 145 1.35 28.18 -1.42
CA GLU A 145 2.41 28.23 -0.41
C GLU A 145 3.46 29.28 -0.75
N VAL A 146 3.83 29.39 -2.04
CA VAL A 146 4.77 30.41 -2.52
C VAL A 146 4.22 31.81 -2.30
N VAL A 147 2.96 32.03 -2.66
CA VAL A 147 2.29 33.32 -2.44
C VAL A 147 2.18 33.63 -0.95
N PHE A 148 1.90 32.64 -0.12
CA PHE A 148 1.85 32.81 1.33
C PHE A 148 3.21 33.24 1.90
N GLU A 149 4.31 32.59 1.49
CA GLU A 149 5.67 32.96 1.92
C GLU A 149 5.99 34.41 1.53
N ILE A 150 5.75 34.78 0.27
CA ILE A 150 6.07 36.12 -0.24
C ILE A 150 5.24 37.21 0.45
N LEU A 151 3.94 36.98 0.67
CA LEU A 151 3.08 37.93 1.37
C LEU A 151 3.38 38.01 2.87
N SER A 152 3.81 36.89 3.47
CA SER A 152 4.23 36.87 4.88
C SER A 152 5.50 37.68 5.10
N GLU A 153 6.47 37.60 4.18
CA GLU A 153 7.70 38.40 4.22
C GLU A 153 7.47 39.88 3.91
N ALA A 154 6.53 40.18 3.00
CA ALA A 154 6.24 41.56 2.60
C ALA A 154 5.42 42.33 3.65
N GLU A 155 4.75 41.62 4.55
CA GLU A 155 3.81 42.14 5.57
C GLU A 155 2.71 43.09 5.03
N ALA A 156 2.53 43.15 3.71
CA ALA A 156 1.61 44.01 2.99
C ALA A 156 1.02 43.29 1.76
N GLY A 157 -0.09 43.81 1.24
CA GLY A 157 -0.65 43.34 -0.02
C GLY A 157 0.29 43.66 -1.19
N LEU A 158 0.41 42.72 -2.13
CA LEU A 158 1.25 42.88 -3.31
C LEU A 158 0.41 42.67 -4.58
N ARG A 159 0.77 43.39 -5.64
CA ARG A 159 0.16 43.16 -6.97
C ARG A 159 0.53 41.76 -7.47
N THR A 160 -0.38 41.13 -8.21
CA THR A 160 -0.15 39.79 -8.78
C THR A 160 1.13 39.69 -9.60
N ASP A 161 1.47 40.73 -10.33
CA ASP A 161 2.69 40.79 -11.14
C ASP A 161 3.95 40.78 -10.27
N GLN A 162 3.94 41.54 -9.17
CA GLN A 162 5.03 41.59 -8.20
C GLN A 162 5.21 40.26 -7.47
N LEU A 163 4.11 39.53 -7.20
CA LEU A 163 4.17 38.18 -6.64
C LEU A 163 4.85 37.21 -7.59
N ILE A 164 4.53 37.27 -8.89
CA ILE A 164 5.15 36.41 -9.91
C ILE A 164 6.63 36.77 -10.07
N GLU A 165 6.99 38.05 -10.11
CA GLU A 165 8.39 38.49 -10.19
C GLU A 165 9.21 38.00 -9.00
N ARG A 166 8.69 38.15 -7.78
CA ARG A 166 9.37 37.66 -6.56
C ARG A 166 9.46 36.13 -6.50
N ALA A 167 8.42 35.43 -6.96
CA ALA A 167 8.43 33.98 -7.04
C ALA A 167 9.47 33.46 -8.06
N LYS A 168 9.62 34.16 -9.20
CA LYS A 168 10.65 33.87 -10.19
C LYS A 168 12.06 34.19 -9.66
N ALA A 169 12.23 35.33 -8.99
CA ALA A 169 13.51 35.74 -8.40
C ALA A 169 14.03 34.73 -7.37
N LYS A 170 13.12 34.06 -6.65
CA LYS A 170 13.43 33.00 -5.68
C LYS A 170 13.48 31.59 -6.29
N GLU A 171 13.29 31.44 -7.60
CA GLU A 171 13.14 30.14 -8.29
C GLU A 171 12.03 29.22 -7.71
N LEU A 172 10.97 29.81 -7.16
CA LEU A 172 9.86 29.07 -6.53
C LEU A 172 8.70 28.76 -7.47
N CYS A 173 8.68 29.31 -8.69
CA CYS A 173 7.67 29.03 -9.70
C CYS A 173 8.27 28.84 -11.10
N ALA A 174 7.49 28.27 -12.02
CA ALA A 174 7.90 28.11 -13.40
C ALA A 174 7.99 29.46 -14.12
N GLU A 175 8.89 29.57 -15.11
CA GLU A 175 9.07 30.80 -15.90
C GLU A 175 7.80 31.20 -16.66
N GLU A 176 6.97 30.22 -17.04
CA GLU A 176 5.71 30.37 -17.77
C GLU A 176 4.49 30.64 -16.86
N THR A 177 4.68 30.90 -15.55
CA THR A 177 3.56 31.15 -14.64
C THR A 177 2.80 32.43 -15.03
N THR A 178 1.49 32.30 -15.29
CA THR A 178 0.57 33.40 -15.64
C THR A 178 -0.20 33.93 -14.43
N VAL A 179 -0.72 35.15 -14.53
CA VAL A 179 -1.57 35.78 -13.50
C VAL A 179 -2.82 34.94 -13.24
N GLU A 180 -3.46 34.44 -14.30
CA GLU A 180 -4.63 33.56 -14.23
C GLU A 180 -4.34 32.27 -13.45
N ALA A 181 -3.18 31.66 -13.67
CA ALA A 181 -2.79 30.44 -12.96
C ALA A 181 -2.62 30.67 -11.45
N VAL A 182 -2.05 31.82 -11.07
CA VAL A 182 -1.90 32.20 -9.65
C VAL A 182 -3.27 32.44 -9.03
N LEU A 183 -4.11 33.29 -9.64
CA LEU A 183 -5.44 33.60 -9.12
C LEU A 183 -6.34 32.36 -9.03
N THR A 184 -6.27 31.47 -10.01
CA THR A 184 -7.02 30.19 -9.99
C THR A 184 -6.56 29.30 -8.84
N ALA A 185 -5.25 29.19 -8.60
CA ALA A 185 -4.72 28.39 -7.51
C ALA A 185 -5.10 28.94 -6.13
N LEU A 186 -5.11 30.27 -5.96
CA LEU A 186 -5.55 30.92 -4.72
C LEU A 186 -7.06 30.77 -4.49
N LEU A 187 -7.85 30.85 -5.56
CA LEU A 187 -9.30 30.63 -5.52
C LEU A 187 -9.63 29.19 -5.10
N GLU A 188 -8.95 28.20 -5.67
CA GLU A 188 -9.07 26.79 -5.28
C GLU A 188 -8.72 26.56 -3.81
N ASP A 189 -7.63 27.16 -3.33
CA ASP A 189 -7.22 27.00 -1.94
C ASP A 189 -8.24 27.61 -0.97
N ASN A 190 -8.72 28.82 -1.25
CA ASN A 190 -9.80 29.46 -0.50
C ASN A 190 -11.08 28.59 -0.49
N GLN A 191 -11.46 27.99 -1.62
CA GLN A 191 -12.60 27.08 -1.70
C GLN A 191 -12.41 25.84 -0.82
N ARG A 192 -11.23 25.20 -0.86
CA ARG A 192 -10.92 24.05 0.00
C ARG A 192 -10.98 24.40 1.49
N ARG A 193 -10.54 25.60 1.87
CA ARG A 193 -10.64 26.08 3.25
C ARG A 193 -12.10 26.28 3.67
N ILE A 194 -12.92 26.89 2.81
CA ILE A 194 -14.36 27.10 3.06
C ILE A 194 -15.10 25.77 3.18
N ASP A 195 -14.84 24.81 2.29
CA ASP A 195 -15.43 23.47 2.35
C ASP A 195 -15.02 22.71 3.62
N ALA A 196 -13.83 23.01 4.17
CA ALA A 196 -13.37 22.51 5.46
C ALA A 196 -13.87 23.31 6.68
N GLY A 197 -14.77 24.29 6.49
CA GLY A 197 -15.30 25.16 7.54
C GLY A 197 -14.28 26.17 8.09
N ARG A 198 -13.17 26.40 7.39
CA ARG A 198 -12.11 27.36 7.74
C ARG A 198 -12.30 28.67 6.98
N ARG A 199 -11.80 29.76 7.53
CA ARG A 199 -11.79 31.07 6.85
C ARG A 199 -10.85 31.05 5.64
N PRO A 200 -11.17 31.78 4.56
CA PRO A 200 -10.26 31.94 3.42
C PRO A 200 -8.93 32.60 3.87
N GLN A 201 -7.85 32.32 3.15
CA GLN A 201 -6.51 32.82 3.46
C GLN A 201 -6.17 34.11 2.71
N TYR A 202 -6.66 34.22 1.49
CA TYR A 202 -6.28 35.27 0.56
C TYR A 202 -7.48 36.16 0.25
N ALA A 203 -7.26 37.47 0.26
CA ALA A 203 -8.19 38.46 -0.27
C ALA A 203 -7.61 39.06 -1.55
N PHE A 204 -8.47 39.37 -2.52
CA PHE A 204 -8.08 39.98 -3.78
C PHE A 204 -8.89 41.25 -4.02
N ASN A 205 -8.20 42.35 -4.31
CA ASN A 205 -8.81 43.60 -4.71
C ASN A 205 -8.73 43.74 -6.24
N GLN A 206 -9.88 43.74 -6.91
CA GLN A 206 -9.96 43.87 -8.37
C GLN A 206 -9.49 45.23 -8.90
N GLU A 207 -9.71 46.30 -8.14
CA GLU A 207 -9.40 47.67 -8.60
C GLU A 207 -7.89 47.91 -8.62
N THR A 208 -7.16 47.37 -7.63
CA THR A 208 -5.70 47.55 -7.50
C THR A 208 -4.91 46.36 -8.08
N GLY A 209 -5.55 45.19 -8.22
CA GLY A 209 -4.91 43.93 -8.60
C GLY A 209 -4.04 43.34 -7.49
N GLU A 210 -4.30 43.72 -6.24
CA GLU A 210 -3.50 43.33 -5.07
C GLU A 210 -4.08 42.10 -4.38
N VAL A 211 -3.19 41.18 -4.00
CA VAL A 211 -3.49 40.03 -3.15
C VAL A 211 -2.94 40.31 -1.76
N SER A 212 -3.75 40.13 -0.73
CA SER A 212 -3.37 40.29 0.67
C SER A 212 -3.75 39.04 1.49
N LEU A 213 -3.10 38.89 2.65
CA LEU A 213 -3.40 37.83 3.60
C LEU A 213 -4.45 38.30 4.61
N GLU A 214 -5.49 37.49 4.79
CA GLU A 214 -6.46 37.67 5.87
C GLU A 214 -5.82 37.27 7.21
N ARG A 215 -5.44 38.27 8.02
CA ARG A 215 -4.93 38.04 9.37
C ARG A 215 -6.09 37.76 10.32
N ALA A 216 -5.97 36.71 11.13
CA ALA A 216 -6.89 36.40 12.22
C ALA A 216 -6.86 37.52 13.28
N GLY A 217 -7.63 38.59 13.08
CA GLY A 217 -7.67 39.71 14.03
C GLY A 217 -8.33 41.01 13.56
N ALA A 218 -8.62 41.21 12.27
CA ALA A 218 -9.37 42.38 11.81
C ALA A 218 -10.89 42.14 11.88
N PRO A 219 -11.71 43.15 12.26
CA PRO A 219 -13.16 42.98 12.38
C PRO A 219 -13.76 42.98 10.98
N SER A 220 -13.97 41.79 10.39
CA SER A 220 -14.71 41.66 9.15
C SER A 220 -16.13 41.17 9.46
N GLU A 221 -17.06 42.11 9.36
CA GLU A 221 -18.50 41.95 9.41
C GLU A 221 -18.98 41.52 7.99
N ALA A 222 -19.02 40.20 7.75
CA ALA A 222 -19.63 39.43 6.64
C ALA A 222 -19.20 39.70 5.15
N PRO A 223 -19.29 38.72 4.22
CA PRO A 223 -19.24 37.26 4.31
C PRO A 223 -18.13 36.61 3.42
N PRO A 224 -17.74 35.35 3.69
CA PRO A 224 -16.75 34.58 2.92
C PRO A 224 -16.99 34.47 1.39
N LEU A 225 -18.19 34.83 0.94
CA LEU A 225 -18.66 34.73 -0.44
C LEU A 225 -18.24 35.93 -1.30
N GLU A 226 -18.10 37.13 -0.71
CA GLU A 226 -17.69 38.33 -1.44
C GLU A 226 -16.22 38.27 -1.88
N LEU A 227 -15.37 37.69 -1.02
CA LEU A 227 -13.96 37.44 -1.34
C LEU A 227 -13.83 36.44 -2.51
N GLN A 228 -14.63 35.38 -2.51
CA GLN A 228 -14.64 34.44 -3.65
C GLN A 228 -15.20 35.08 -4.91
N ALA A 229 -16.19 35.96 -4.77
CA ALA A 229 -16.72 36.72 -5.90
C ALA A 229 -15.65 37.63 -6.52
N ALA A 230 -14.78 38.22 -5.71
CA ALA A 230 -13.70 39.07 -6.18
C ALA A 230 -12.73 38.31 -7.11
N PHE A 231 -12.31 37.11 -6.73
CA PHE A 231 -11.46 36.23 -7.55
C PHE A 231 -12.21 35.69 -8.78
N ALA A 232 -13.47 35.27 -8.63
CA ALA A 232 -14.25 34.69 -9.72
C ALA A 232 -14.54 35.70 -10.83
N GLN A 233 -14.88 36.95 -10.47
CA GLN A 233 -15.07 38.03 -11.44
C GLN A 233 -13.76 38.40 -12.16
N ALA A 234 -12.62 38.40 -11.46
CA ALA A 234 -11.32 38.65 -12.08
C ALA A 234 -10.92 37.58 -13.11
N LEU A 235 -11.38 36.34 -12.89
CA LEU A 235 -11.14 35.19 -13.76
C LEU A 235 -12.28 34.96 -14.77
N GLY A 236 -13.37 35.75 -14.74
CA GLY A 236 -14.55 35.56 -15.58
C GLY A 236 -15.31 34.25 -15.31
N ILE A 237 -15.18 33.68 -14.10
CA ILE A 237 -15.78 32.41 -13.71
C ILE A 237 -17.18 32.63 -13.13
N PRO A 238 -18.22 31.91 -13.59
CA PRO A 238 -19.57 32.06 -13.03
C PRO A 238 -19.64 31.54 -11.60
N LEU A 239 -20.38 32.26 -10.75
CA LEU A 239 -20.68 31.88 -9.37
C LEU A 239 -22.07 31.26 -9.30
N GLU A 240 -22.17 30.01 -8.84
CA GLU A 240 -23.46 29.37 -8.54
C GLU A 240 -23.59 29.19 -7.02
N GLY A 241 -24.62 29.81 -6.42
CA GLY A 241 -24.86 29.70 -4.97
C GLY A 241 -23.72 30.23 -4.08
N GLY A 242 -22.90 31.15 -4.59
CA GLY A 242 -21.73 31.68 -3.89
C GLY A 242 -20.48 30.79 -3.98
N ARG A 243 -20.49 29.74 -4.82
CA ARG A 243 -19.32 28.93 -5.14
C ARG A 243 -18.83 29.24 -6.55
N PRO A 244 -17.51 29.44 -6.76
CA PRO A 244 -16.96 29.54 -8.10
C PRO A 244 -17.11 28.20 -8.81
N VAL A 245 -17.79 28.19 -9.95
CA VAL A 245 -17.84 27.01 -10.82
C VAL A 245 -16.50 26.97 -11.56
N LEU A 246 -15.47 26.52 -10.85
CA LEU A 246 -14.18 26.24 -11.47
C LEU A 246 -14.44 25.18 -12.53
N GLY A 247 -14.42 25.62 -13.79
CA GLY A 247 -14.35 24.73 -14.92
C GLY A 247 -13.13 23.86 -14.69
N LYS A 248 -13.35 22.64 -14.21
CA LYS A 248 -12.35 21.57 -14.22
C LYS A 248 -11.64 21.72 -15.56
N PRO A 249 -10.30 21.94 -15.61
CA PRO A 249 -9.63 22.29 -16.85
C PRO A 249 -10.14 21.29 -17.86
N ALA A 250 -10.80 21.80 -18.90
CA ALA A 250 -11.38 20.97 -19.92
C ALA A 250 -10.23 20.11 -20.42
N ALA A 251 -10.24 18.84 -20.00
CA ALA A 251 -9.48 17.82 -20.67
C ALA A 251 -9.94 17.97 -22.11
N ALA A 252 -9.05 18.51 -22.95
CA ALA A 252 -9.27 18.64 -24.38
C ALA A 252 -9.92 17.33 -24.81
N GLY A 253 -11.18 17.41 -25.27
CA GLY A 253 -12.12 16.31 -25.28
C GLY A 253 -11.46 14.97 -25.58
N GLU A 254 -11.10 14.23 -24.54
CA GLU A 254 -10.97 12.80 -24.68
C GLU A 254 -12.41 12.33 -24.90
N PRO A 255 -12.69 11.59 -25.98
CA PRO A 255 -14.03 11.04 -26.15
C PRO A 255 -14.36 10.33 -24.84
N LEU A 256 -15.59 10.49 -24.34
CA LEU A 256 -16.11 9.69 -23.24
C LEU A 256 -15.93 8.23 -23.64
N VAL A 257 -14.79 7.66 -23.28
CA VAL A 257 -14.48 6.27 -23.55
C VAL A 257 -15.34 5.55 -22.55
N ASP A 258 -16.45 5.01 -23.07
CA ASP A 258 -17.46 4.33 -22.28
C ASP A 258 -16.75 3.40 -21.29
N GLU A 259 -16.93 3.66 -20.00
CA GLU A 259 -16.19 2.96 -18.94
C GLU A 259 -16.51 1.45 -18.98
N ALA A 260 -17.71 1.11 -19.47
CA ALA A 260 -18.12 -0.25 -19.83
C ALA A 260 -17.29 -0.82 -21.00
N LEU A 261 -16.93 -0.02 -21.99
CA LEU A 261 -16.09 -0.43 -23.11
C LEU A 261 -14.61 -0.59 -22.70
N ILE A 262 -14.09 0.24 -21.80
CA ILE A 262 -12.74 0.05 -21.23
C ILE A 262 -12.68 -1.22 -20.39
N THR A 263 -13.68 -1.46 -19.54
CA THR A 263 -13.73 -2.66 -18.69
C THR A 263 -13.88 -3.93 -19.53
N THR A 264 -14.74 -3.92 -20.55
CA THR A 264 -14.86 -5.04 -21.51
C THR A 264 -13.59 -5.26 -22.33
N ALA A 265 -12.90 -4.20 -22.75
CA ALA A 265 -11.60 -4.32 -23.42
C ALA A 265 -10.53 -4.94 -22.49
N ARG A 266 -10.51 -4.55 -21.21
CA ARG A 266 -9.58 -5.11 -20.21
C ARG A 266 -9.86 -6.60 -19.93
N THR A 267 -11.13 -7.00 -19.83
CA THR A 267 -11.49 -8.41 -19.64
C THR A 267 -11.17 -9.24 -20.88
N ALA A 268 -11.51 -8.75 -22.08
CA ALA A 268 -11.16 -9.39 -23.34
C ALA A 268 -9.64 -9.58 -23.49
N LEU A 269 -8.84 -8.57 -23.13
CA LEU A 269 -7.38 -8.67 -23.15
C LEU A 269 -6.86 -9.73 -22.16
N LYS A 270 -7.44 -9.79 -20.96
CA LYS A 270 -7.08 -10.79 -19.94
C LYS A 270 -7.42 -12.21 -20.43
N ASP A 271 -8.56 -12.39 -21.07
CA ASP A 271 -8.99 -13.69 -21.59
C ASP A 271 -8.21 -14.11 -22.82
N ALA A 272 -7.86 -13.18 -23.71
CA ALA A 272 -6.93 -13.43 -24.81
C ALA A 272 -5.56 -13.87 -24.29
N ARG A 273 -5.01 -13.19 -23.28
CA ARG A 273 -3.74 -13.59 -22.63
C ARG A 273 -3.83 -14.99 -22.03
N ARG A 274 -4.93 -15.32 -21.35
CA ARG A 274 -5.16 -16.66 -20.78
C ARG A 274 -5.29 -17.72 -21.87
N ALA A 275 -5.98 -17.42 -22.97
CA ALA A 275 -6.12 -18.33 -24.10
C ALA A 275 -4.77 -18.60 -24.78
N VAL A 276 -3.96 -17.57 -25.01
CA VAL A 276 -2.59 -17.69 -25.53
C VAL A 276 -1.72 -18.52 -24.59
N ALA A 277 -1.78 -18.27 -23.28
CA ALA A 277 -1.02 -19.04 -22.30
C ALA A 277 -1.42 -20.53 -22.27
N ARG A 278 -2.72 -20.84 -22.36
CA ARG A 278 -3.21 -22.23 -22.49
C ARG A 278 -2.73 -22.89 -23.77
N GLY A 279 -2.81 -22.19 -24.90
CA GLY A 279 -2.33 -22.68 -26.19
C GLY A 279 -0.82 -22.94 -26.20
N LEU A 280 -0.04 -22.02 -25.64
CA LEU A 280 1.40 -22.17 -25.47
C LEU A 280 1.74 -23.36 -24.58
N ARG A 281 1.05 -23.53 -23.44
CA ARG A 281 1.26 -24.68 -22.54
C ARG A 281 0.98 -26.00 -23.24
N LYS A 282 -0.11 -26.10 -24.01
CA LYS A 282 -0.44 -27.29 -24.79
C LYS A 282 0.68 -27.62 -25.79
N ARG A 283 1.08 -26.63 -26.60
CA ARG A 283 2.16 -26.80 -27.59
C ARG A 283 3.53 -27.14 -26.97
N LEU A 284 3.83 -26.61 -25.79
CA LEU A 284 5.05 -26.95 -25.06
C LEU A 284 4.99 -28.37 -24.45
N GLY A 285 3.81 -28.83 -24.05
CA GLY A 285 3.61 -30.20 -23.57
C GLY A 285 3.73 -31.25 -24.68
N ASP A 286 3.32 -30.90 -25.90
CA ASP A 286 3.41 -31.78 -27.08
C ASP A 286 4.79 -31.70 -27.79
N ALA A 287 5.69 -30.81 -27.35
CA ALA A 287 6.99 -30.60 -27.98
C ALA A 287 8.02 -31.66 -27.55
N ASP A 288 8.95 -31.99 -28.45
CA ASP A 288 10.11 -32.81 -28.11
C ASP A 288 11.03 -32.09 -27.12
N VAL A 289 11.75 -32.87 -26.31
CA VAL A 289 12.63 -32.36 -25.24
C VAL A 289 13.65 -31.34 -25.76
N GLY A 290 14.20 -31.56 -26.97
CA GLY A 290 15.17 -30.65 -27.57
C GLY A 290 14.58 -29.31 -27.97
N THR A 291 13.39 -29.32 -28.58
CA THR A 291 12.66 -28.09 -28.95
C THR A 291 12.17 -27.34 -27.72
N PHE A 292 11.73 -28.06 -26.68
CA PHE A 292 11.37 -27.47 -25.40
C PHE A 292 12.57 -26.75 -24.76
N GLU A 293 13.73 -27.42 -24.67
CA GLU A 293 14.97 -26.83 -24.14
C GLU A 293 15.35 -25.54 -24.90
N LYS A 294 15.34 -25.56 -26.24
CA LYS A 294 15.64 -24.37 -27.07
C LYS A 294 14.66 -23.24 -26.83
N SER A 295 13.37 -23.55 -26.62
CA SER A 295 12.32 -22.58 -26.37
C SER A 295 12.51 -21.88 -25.01
N VAL A 296 12.87 -22.66 -23.98
CA VAL A 296 13.18 -22.14 -22.64
C VAL A 296 14.42 -21.25 -22.67
N VAL A 297 15.48 -21.63 -23.40
CA VAL A 297 16.70 -20.81 -23.54
C VAL A 297 16.40 -19.48 -24.23
N LYS A 298 15.61 -19.48 -25.32
CA LYS A 298 15.16 -18.24 -25.99
C LYS A 298 14.32 -17.36 -25.06
N MET A 299 13.43 -17.94 -24.28
CA MET A 299 12.63 -17.20 -23.29
C MET A 299 13.52 -16.55 -22.22
N MET A 300 14.50 -17.28 -21.68
CA MET A 300 15.45 -16.76 -20.70
C MET A 300 16.27 -15.59 -21.27
N HIS A 301 16.69 -15.66 -22.53
CA HIS A 301 17.32 -14.53 -23.21
C HIS A 301 16.41 -13.31 -23.32
N GLY A 302 15.14 -13.49 -23.69
CA GLY A 302 14.16 -12.41 -23.73
C GLY A 302 13.89 -11.76 -22.36
N LEU A 303 14.07 -12.51 -21.27
CA LEU A 303 13.94 -12.03 -19.89
C LEU A 303 15.24 -11.42 -19.33
N GLY A 304 16.28 -11.25 -20.16
CA GLY A 304 17.54 -10.60 -19.77
C GLY A 304 18.57 -11.52 -19.11
N PHE A 305 18.34 -12.84 -19.08
CA PHE A 305 19.36 -13.80 -18.65
C PHE A 305 20.38 -14.03 -19.77
N ARG A 306 21.66 -14.00 -19.40
CA ARG A 306 22.82 -14.25 -20.28
C ARG A 306 23.69 -15.37 -19.70
N GLU A 307 24.58 -15.91 -20.53
CA GLU A 307 25.50 -17.01 -20.15
C GLU A 307 24.78 -18.27 -19.62
N LEU A 308 23.70 -18.70 -20.30
CA LEU A 308 22.98 -19.93 -19.96
C LEU A 308 23.89 -21.14 -20.21
N LYS A 309 24.26 -21.85 -19.13
CA LYS A 309 25.06 -23.08 -19.19
C LYS A 309 24.26 -24.24 -18.59
N VAL A 310 24.34 -25.41 -19.22
CA VAL A 310 23.75 -26.64 -18.68
C VAL A 310 24.71 -27.18 -17.62
N ALA A 311 24.33 -27.10 -16.34
CA ALA A 311 25.17 -27.55 -15.23
C ALA A 311 25.01 -29.04 -14.95
N LYS A 312 23.82 -29.61 -15.16
CA LYS A 312 23.58 -31.06 -14.99
C LYS A 312 22.36 -31.49 -15.82
N ARG A 313 22.45 -32.62 -16.52
CA ARG A 313 21.28 -33.25 -17.16
C ARG A 313 20.78 -34.38 -16.24
N SER A 314 19.53 -34.31 -15.81
CA SER A 314 18.89 -35.32 -14.98
C SER A 314 17.65 -35.87 -15.67
N LYS A 315 17.11 -36.98 -15.15
CA LYS A 315 15.85 -37.56 -15.64
C LYS A 315 14.64 -36.62 -15.47
N GLU A 316 14.74 -35.65 -14.56
CA GLU A 316 13.73 -34.61 -14.32
C GLU A 316 13.96 -33.32 -15.12
N GLY A 317 14.98 -33.30 -15.99
CA GLY A 317 15.31 -32.18 -16.86
C GLY A 317 16.70 -31.58 -16.62
N PRO A 318 17.13 -30.65 -17.49
CA PRO A 318 18.41 -29.96 -17.39
C PRO A 318 18.38 -28.86 -16.32
N LEU A 319 19.35 -28.89 -15.42
CA LEU A 319 19.61 -27.79 -14.49
C LEU A 319 20.49 -26.74 -15.20
N LEU A 320 19.96 -25.53 -15.35
CA LEU A 320 20.61 -24.42 -16.03
C LEU A 320 21.18 -23.43 -15.00
N THR A 321 22.41 -22.97 -15.24
CA THR A 321 22.98 -21.81 -14.55
C THR A 321 22.95 -20.61 -15.49
N ALA A 322 22.57 -19.44 -14.97
CA ALA A 322 22.43 -18.22 -15.76
C ALA A 322 22.85 -17.00 -14.94
N ARG A 323 23.39 -15.96 -15.61
CA ARG A 323 23.60 -14.65 -15.01
C ARG A 323 22.52 -13.68 -15.49
N LYS A 324 21.87 -12.99 -14.55
CA LYS A 324 20.91 -11.91 -14.85
C LYS A 324 21.67 -10.59 -14.89
N ARG A 325 21.64 -9.90 -16.03
CA ARG A 325 22.23 -8.57 -16.17
C ARG A 325 21.23 -7.48 -15.80
#